data_AF-A0A387G0J2-F1
#
_entry.id   AF-A0A387G0J2-F1
#
_cell.length_a   1.000
_cell.length_b   1.000
_cell.length_c   1.000
_cell.angle_alpha   90.00
_cell.angle_beta   90.00
_cell.angle_gamma   90.00
#
_symmetry.space_group_name_H-M   'P 1'
#
loop_
_entity.id
_entity.type
_entity.pdbx_description
1 polymer ?
#
loop_
_entity_poly.entity_id
_entity_poly.type
_entity_poly.pdbx_seq_one_letter_code
_entity_poly.pdbx_strand_id
1 'polypeptide(L)'
;MFRPLHGERLVKAWREAENFQTDDTPSDLDVSEPVRDPDTGHVISFVVAAALCIKPRGLPTGHQARKLNALKQGSRGFAIMCGLAMRFNGILRSGRSQALDEGIDDAVDTEFTAIMRFASVLRRDTDAVKNAIELPWSNGQAEGQINRLKMLKRAMYGRAGPELMRARMLPLNHRN
;
A
#
# COMPACT_ATOMS: atom_id res chain seq x y z
N MET A 1 10.36 13.04 -33.04
CA MET A 1 10.03 11.62 -32.81
C MET A 1 10.58 11.24 -31.43
N PHE A 2 9.82 11.51 -30.36
CA PHE A 2 10.28 11.28 -28.98
C PHE A 2 9.79 9.90 -28.51
N ARG A 3 10.72 8.99 -28.21
CA ARG A 3 10.41 7.72 -27.52
C ARG A 3 10.01 8.04 -26.07
N PRO A 4 8.95 7.43 -25.52
CA PRO A 4 8.58 7.64 -24.12
C PRO A 4 9.54 6.90 -23.18
N LEU A 5 9.91 7.58 -22.09
CA LEU A 5 10.78 7.09 -21.02
C LEU A 5 10.07 5.97 -20.24
N HIS A 6 10.83 4.93 -19.88
CA HIS A 6 10.37 3.68 -19.24
C HIS A 6 9.43 3.86 -18.02
N GLY A 7 9.51 4.99 -17.30
CA GLY A 7 8.70 5.27 -16.11
C GLY A 7 7.24 5.63 -16.37
N GLU A 8 6.89 6.15 -17.56
CA GLU A 8 5.50 6.48 -17.87
C GLU A 8 4.64 5.22 -18.05
N ARG A 9 5.24 4.11 -18.50
CA ARG A 9 4.54 2.82 -18.66
C ARG A 9 4.13 2.23 -17.32
N LEU A 10 4.96 2.37 -16.28
CA LEU A 10 4.66 1.91 -14.93
C LEU A 10 3.54 2.74 -14.30
N VAL A 11 3.60 4.08 -14.40
CA VAL A 11 2.52 4.94 -13.86
C VAL A 11 1.22 4.76 -14.63
N LYS A 12 1.26 4.45 -15.93
CA LYS A 12 0.07 4.12 -16.72
C LYS A 12 -0.51 2.77 -16.31
N ALA A 13 0.32 1.74 -16.12
CA ALA A 13 -0.12 0.45 -15.62
C ALA A 13 -0.75 0.54 -14.22
N TRP A 14 -0.21 1.40 -13.35
CA TRP A 14 -0.78 1.71 -12.04
C TRP A 14 -2.11 2.48 -12.13
N ARG A 15 -2.21 3.47 -13.04
CA ARG A 15 -3.45 4.24 -13.22
C ARG A 15 -4.54 3.44 -13.95
N GLU A 16 -4.16 2.51 -14.81
CA GLU A 16 -5.05 1.52 -15.44
C GLU A 16 -5.48 0.46 -14.40
N ALA A 17 -4.62 0.13 -13.42
CA ALA A 17 -4.99 -0.70 -12.27
C ALA A 17 -5.95 0.00 -11.29
N GLU A 18 -5.87 1.32 -11.14
CA GLU A 18 -6.85 2.13 -10.37
C GLU A 18 -8.16 2.36 -11.12
N ASN A 19 -8.16 2.30 -12.45
CA ASN A 19 -9.35 2.49 -13.30
C ASN A 19 -10.18 1.21 -13.52
N PHE A 20 -9.84 0.11 -12.86
CA PHE A 20 -10.75 -1.04 -12.80
C PHE A 20 -11.94 -0.64 -11.93
N GLN A 21 -12.99 -0.21 -12.64
CA GLN A 21 -14.34 -0.14 -12.10
C GLN A 21 -14.60 -1.36 -11.23
N THR A 22 -15.17 -1.08 -10.07
CA THR A 22 -15.97 -1.96 -9.24
C THR A 22 -17.11 -2.55 -10.06
N ASP A 23 -16.79 -3.42 -11.01
CA ASP A 23 -17.71 -4.26 -11.75
C ASP A 23 -17.20 -5.70 -11.73
N ASP A 24 -16.88 -6.15 -10.53
CA ASP A 24 -17.10 -7.52 -10.13
C ASP A 24 -18.06 -7.40 -8.95
N THR A 25 -19.33 -7.74 -9.18
CA THR A 25 -20.21 -8.14 -8.09
C THR A 25 -19.41 -9.15 -7.27
N PRO A 26 -19.17 -8.95 -5.96
CA PRO A 26 -18.46 -9.94 -5.18
C PRO A 26 -19.35 -11.18 -5.16
N SER A 27 -19.04 -12.16 -6.00
CA SER A 27 -19.70 -13.45 -5.99
C SER A 27 -19.45 -14.08 -4.62
N ASP A 28 -20.51 -14.14 -3.82
CA ASP A 28 -20.72 -15.06 -2.72
C ASP A 28 -19.50 -15.31 -1.81
N LEU A 29 -18.92 -14.23 -1.28
CA LEU A 29 -18.32 -14.33 0.04
C LEU A 29 -19.48 -14.46 1.02
N ASP A 30 -19.75 -15.69 1.45
CA ASP A 30 -20.58 -16.09 2.59
C ASP A 30 -20.90 -14.87 3.47
N VAL A 31 -22.16 -14.40 3.41
CA VAL A 31 -22.65 -13.25 4.19
C VAL A 31 -22.68 -13.69 5.65
N SER A 32 -21.49 -13.83 6.24
CA SER A 32 -21.29 -13.95 7.67
C SER A 32 -21.97 -12.74 8.29
N GLU A 33 -22.80 -12.99 9.31
CA GLU A 33 -23.53 -11.94 9.98
C GLU A 33 -22.59 -10.77 10.34
N PRO A 34 -23.02 -9.51 10.10
CA PRO A 34 -22.18 -8.36 10.34
C PRO A 34 -21.72 -8.31 11.80
N VAL A 35 -20.40 -8.41 12.01
CA VAL A 35 -19.80 -8.50 13.34
C VAL A 35 -20.10 -7.22 14.14
N ARG A 36 -20.59 -7.41 15.36
CA ARG A 36 -20.95 -6.31 16.27
C ARG A 36 -19.84 -6.01 17.26
N ASP A 37 -19.74 -4.74 17.62
CA ASP A 37 -18.85 -4.25 18.65
C ASP A 37 -19.36 -4.71 20.03
N PRO A 38 -18.54 -5.41 20.83
CA PRO A 38 -18.96 -5.91 22.14
C PRO A 38 -19.27 -4.80 23.15
N ASP A 39 -18.72 -3.59 22.97
CA ASP A 39 -18.91 -2.49 23.91
C ASP A 39 -20.10 -1.59 23.53
N THR A 40 -20.48 -1.54 22.25
CA THR A 40 -21.56 -0.64 21.75
C THR A 40 -22.73 -1.35 21.08
N GLY A 41 -22.61 -2.64 20.76
CA GLY A 41 -23.63 -3.43 20.03
C GLY A 41 -23.81 -3.07 18.55
N HIS A 42 -23.17 -2.00 18.09
CA HIS A 42 -23.22 -1.53 16.72
C HIS A 42 -22.38 -2.42 15.79
N VAL A 43 -22.79 -2.53 14.52
CA VAL A 43 -22.01 -3.21 13.50
C VAL A 43 -20.67 -2.50 13.32
N ILE A 44 -19.59 -3.26 13.33
CA ILE A 44 -18.25 -2.74 13.07
C ILE A 44 -18.15 -2.45 11.57
N SER A 45 -17.89 -1.20 11.22
CA SER A 45 -17.76 -0.82 9.80
C SER A 45 -16.50 -1.41 9.18
N PHE A 46 -16.56 -1.65 7.87
CA PHE A 46 -15.41 -2.13 7.09
C PHE A 46 -14.18 -1.24 7.23
N VAL A 47 -14.36 0.09 7.26
CA VAL A 47 -13.27 1.06 7.44
C VAL A 47 -12.59 0.90 8.80
N VAL A 48 -13.37 0.70 9.87
CA VAL A 48 -12.84 0.45 11.21
C VAL A 48 -12.12 -0.90 11.26
N ALA A 49 -12.69 -1.95 10.67
CA ALA A 49 -12.06 -3.26 10.59
C ALA A 49 -10.72 -3.20 9.84
N ALA A 50 -10.66 -2.55 8.68
CA ALA A 50 -9.45 -2.36 7.90
C ALA A 50 -8.38 -1.54 8.65
N ALA A 51 -8.77 -0.43 9.27
CA ALA A 51 -7.86 0.39 10.07
C ALA A 51 -7.26 -0.37 11.25
N LEU A 52 -8.06 -1.21 11.92
CA LEU A 52 -7.60 -2.06 13.02
C LEU A 52 -6.68 -3.19 12.53
N CYS A 53 -6.86 -3.68 11.31
CA CYS A 53 -6.03 -4.72 10.72
C CYS A 53 -4.62 -4.21 10.33
N ILE A 54 -4.50 -2.94 9.93
CA ILE A 54 -3.24 -2.30 9.51
C ILE A 54 -2.45 -1.71 10.69
N LYS A 55 -3.09 -1.47 11.83
CA LYS A 55 -2.47 -0.80 12.98
C LYS A 55 -1.24 -1.59 13.48
N PRO A 56 -0.01 -1.05 13.35
CA PRO A 56 1.19 -1.68 13.88
C PRO A 56 1.08 -1.78 15.41
N ARG A 57 1.83 -2.72 16.03
CA ARG A 57 1.84 -3.05 17.47
C ARG A 57 2.21 -1.87 18.39
N GLY A 58 1.43 -0.80 18.41
CA GLY A 58 1.19 0.00 19.62
C GLY A 58 0.00 -0.65 20.31
N LEU A 59 0.09 -0.92 21.62
CA LEU A 59 -0.94 -1.65 22.36
C LEU A 59 -2.33 -1.15 21.93
N PRO A 60 -3.15 -1.97 21.26
CA PRO A 60 -4.51 -1.58 20.97
C PRO A 60 -5.16 -1.23 22.30
N THR A 61 -5.83 -0.07 22.35
CA THR A 61 -6.62 0.30 23.52
C THR A 61 -7.55 -0.86 23.86
N GLY A 62 -7.86 -1.12 25.13
CA GLY A 62 -8.67 -2.28 25.54
C GLY A 62 -9.95 -2.46 24.70
N HIS A 63 -10.62 -1.35 24.35
CA HIS A 63 -11.75 -1.32 23.42
C HIS A 63 -11.42 -1.82 22.00
N GLN A 64 -10.30 -1.38 21.41
CA GLN A 64 -9.85 -1.81 20.08
C GLN A 64 -9.45 -3.30 20.07
N ALA A 65 -8.83 -3.77 21.16
CA ALA A 65 -8.48 -5.18 21.30
C ALA A 65 -9.73 -6.06 21.35
N ARG A 66 -10.78 -5.63 22.08
CA ARG A 66 -12.07 -6.33 22.10
C ARG A 66 -12.75 -6.36 20.73
N LYS A 67 -12.77 -5.25 19.99
CA LYS A 67 -13.28 -5.24 18.59
C LYS A 67 -12.49 -6.16 17.67
N LEU A 68 -11.15 -6.13 17.77
CA LEU A 68 -10.29 -7.02 16.98
C LEU A 68 -10.57 -8.49 17.29
N ASN A 69 -10.77 -8.84 18.57
CA ASN A 69 -11.11 -10.19 18.97
C ASN A 69 -12.50 -10.61 18.45
N ALA A 70 -13.50 -9.72 18.54
CA ALA A 70 -14.82 -9.96 17.97
C ALA A 70 -14.77 -10.18 16.45
N LEU A 71 -14.01 -9.35 15.71
CA LEU A 71 -13.82 -9.51 14.27
C LEU A 71 -13.11 -10.81 13.90
N LYS A 72 -12.08 -11.21 14.65
CA LYS A 72 -11.36 -12.47 14.43
C LYS A 72 -12.22 -13.70 14.71
N GLN A 73 -13.13 -13.63 15.68
CA GLN A 73 -14.06 -14.72 16.01
C GLN A 73 -15.23 -14.77 15.02
N GLY A 74 -15.73 -13.62 14.58
CA GLY A 74 -16.89 -13.53 13.70
C GLY A 74 -16.59 -13.69 12.20
N SER A 75 -15.32 -13.58 11.78
CA SER A 75 -14.95 -13.78 10.38
C SER A 75 -13.59 -14.47 10.23
N ARG A 76 -13.62 -15.68 9.69
CA ARG A 76 -12.40 -16.43 9.32
C ARG A 76 -11.58 -15.66 8.30
N GLY A 77 -12.24 -15.01 7.32
CA GLY A 77 -11.54 -14.22 6.32
C GLY A 77 -10.80 -13.04 6.92
N PHE A 78 -11.43 -12.30 7.84
CA PHE A 78 -10.75 -11.22 8.56
C PHE A 78 -9.53 -11.71 9.34
N ALA A 79 -9.63 -12.86 10.01
CA ALA A 79 -8.51 -13.45 10.74
C ALA A 79 -7.33 -13.80 9.82
N ILE A 80 -7.61 -14.41 8.66
CA ILE A 80 -6.58 -14.73 7.65
C ILE A 80 -5.93 -13.45 7.12
N MET A 81 -6.73 -12.45 6.72
CA MET A 81 -6.22 -11.18 6.20
C MET A 81 -5.30 -10.46 7.19
N CYS A 82 -5.72 -10.35 8.46
CA CYS A 82 -4.85 -9.73 9.47
C CYS A 82 -3.61 -10.57 9.77
N GLY A 83 -3.70 -11.89 9.71
CA GLY A 83 -2.54 -12.78 9.81
C GLY A 83 -1.51 -12.49 8.72
N LEU A 84 -1.95 -12.44 7.46
CA LEU A 84 -1.11 -12.13 6.30
C LEU A 84 -0.49 -10.72 6.41
N ALA A 85 -1.30 -9.71 6.70
CA ALA A 85 -0.82 -8.33 6.84
C ALA A 85 0.23 -8.19 7.95
N MET A 86 0.03 -8.86 9.10
CA MET A 86 0.98 -8.85 10.21
C MET A 86 2.28 -9.59 9.87
N ARG A 87 2.21 -10.75 9.21
CA ARG A 87 3.40 -11.48 8.76
C ARG A 87 4.20 -10.65 7.77
N PHE A 88 3.52 -10.10 6.76
CA PHE A 88 4.14 -9.26 5.73
C PHE A 88 4.80 -8.01 6.33
N ASN A 89 4.12 -7.30 7.24
CA ASN A 89 4.70 -6.16 7.94
C ASN A 89 5.93 -6.58 8.79
N GLY A 90 5.87 -7.74 9.44
CA GLY A 90 7.00 -8.33 10.13
C GLY A 90 8.22 -8.54 9.23
N ILE A 91 8.02 -9.10 8.03
CA ILE A 91 9.07 -9.29 7.02
C ILE A 91 9.67 -7.95 6.61
N LEU A 92 8.83 -6.96 6.26
CA LEU A 92 9.27 -5.64 5.84
C LEU A 92 10.13 -4.91 6.89
N ARG A 93 9.84 -5.12 8.18
CA ARG A 93 10.56 -4.48 9.29
C ARG A 93 11.75 -5.28 9.79
N SER A 94 11.90 -6.53 9.36
CA SER A 94 12.95 -7.43 9.88
C SER A 94 14.34 -7.10 9.35
N GLY A 95 14.44 -6.36 8.24
CA GLY A 95 15.70 -6.16 7.52
C GLY A 95 16.24 -7.42 6.84
N ARG A 96 15.46 -8.51 6.78
CA ARG A 96 15.84 -9.80 6.18
C ARG A 96 14.76 -10.23 5.19
N SER A 97 15.14 -10.44 3.94
CA SER A 97 14.17 -10.75 2.88
C SER A 97 13.85 -12.24 2.70
N GLN A 98 14.50 -13.12 3.48
CA GLN A 98 14.42 -14.58 3.32
C GLN A 98 12.99 -15.13 3.36
N ALA A 99 12.13 -14.56 4.21
CA ALA A 99 10.74 -14.99 4.35
C ALA A 99 9.77 -14.29 3.38
N LEU A 100 10.26 -13.42 2.50
CA LEU A 100 9.41 -12.66 1.57
C LEU A 100 8.77 -13.57 0.52
N ASP A 101 9.54 -14.47 -0.08
CA ASP A 101 9.05 -15.32 -1.17
C ASP A 101 7.92 -16.24 -0.68
N GLU A 102 8.13 -16.92 0.46
CA GLU A 102 7.12 -17.73 1.16
C GLU A 102 5.89 -16.89 1.54
N GLY A 103 6.09 -15.68 2.04
CA GLY A 103 5.00 -14.77 2.38
C GLY A 103 4.17 -14.32 1.17
N ILE A 104 4.77 -14.25 -0.02
CA ILE A 104 4.06 -13.97 -1.28
C ILE A 104 3.32 -15.22 -1.75
N ASP A 105 3.91 -16.41 -1.66
CA ASP A 105 3.24 -17.68 -2.00
C ASP A 105 1.98 -17.88 -1.14
N ASP A 106 2.12 -17.75 0.18
CA ASP A 106 1.01 -17.76 1.14
C ASP A 106 -0.14 -16.83 0.75
N ALA A 107 0.18 -15.65 0.19
CA ALA A 107 -0.79 -14.64 -0.18
C ALA A 107 -1.45 -14.94 -1.55
N VAL A 108 -0.71 -15.53 -2.49
CA VAL A 108 -1.23 -15.98 -3.79
C VAL A 108 -2.19 -17.15 -3.62
N ASP A 109 -1.89 -18.09 -2.72
CA ASP A 109 -2.70 -19.28 -2.48
C ASP A 109 -3.99 -19.01 -1.68
N THR A 110 -4.28 -17.74 -1.37
CA THR A 110 -5.51 -17.37 -0.68
C THR A 110 -6.70 -17.25 -1.63
N GLU A 111 -7.89 -17.52 -1.10
CA GLU A 111 -9.16 -17.33 -1.80
C GLU A 111 -9.54 -15.84 -1.98
N PHE A 112 -8.74 -14.91 -1.44
CA PHE A 112 -8.99 -13.48 -1.51
C PHE A 112 -8.41 -12.89 -2.79
N THR A 113 -9.25 -12.75 -3.83
CA THR A 113 -8.86 -12.21 -5.14
C THR A 113 -8.03 -10.92 -5.06
N ALA A 114 -8.38 -9.98 -4.17
CA ALA A 114 -7.63 -8.75 -4.00
C ALA A 114 -6.20 -8.98 -3.47
N ILE A 115 -6.02 -9.92 -2.53
CA ILE A 115 -4.72 -10.27 -1.96
C ILE A 115 -3.89 -11.05 -2.97
N MET A 116 -4.49 -12.02 -3.64
CA MET A 116 -3.84 -12.79 -4.72
C MET A 116 -3.34 -11.87 -5.83
N ARG A 117 -4.16 -10.91 -6.30
CA ARG A 117 -3.77 -9.93 -7.33
C ARG A 117 -2.62 -9.04 -6.82
N PHE A 118 -2.70 -8.55 -5.59
CA PHE A 118 -1.62 -7.76 -4.98
C PHE A 118 -0.31 -8.55 -4.92
N ALA A 119 -0.35 -9.78 -4.41
CA ALA A 119 0.82 -10.64 -4.28
C ALA A 119 1.42 -11.02 -5.65
N SER A 120 0.58 -11.23 -6.66
CA SER A 120 1.01 -11.51 -8.04
C SER A 120 1.76 -10.32 -8.66
N VAL A 121 1.33 -9.10 -8.38
CA VAL A 121 2.05 -7.88 -8.81
C VAL A 121 3.35 -7.75 -8.03
N LEU A 122 3.30 -7.93 -6.71
CA LEU A 122 4.47 -7.85 -5.84
C LEU A 122 5.56 -8.85 -6.25
N ARG A 123 5.18 -10.06 -6.68
CA ARG A 123 6.07 -11.10 -7.20
C ARG A 123 6.88 -10.66 -8.43
N ARG A 124 6.35 -9.76 -9.25
CA ARG A 124 7.07 -9.24 -10.42
C ARG A 124 8.18 -8.27 -10.02
N ASP A 125 8.02 -7.60 -8.88
CA ASP A 125 8.93 -6.58 -8.36
C ASP A 125 9.70 -7.08 -7.12
N THR A 126 9.79 -8.40 -6.92
CA THR A 126 10.41 -9.01 -5.72
C THR A 126 11.80 -8.45 -5.42
N ASP A 127 12.67 -8.31 -6.42
CA ASP A 127 14.02 -7.78 -6.22
C ASP A 127 14.01 -6.33 -5.67
N ALA A 128 13.07 -5.50 -6.15
CA ALA A 128 12.92 -4.15 -5.64
C ALA A 128 12.44 -4.15 -4.18
N VAL A 129 11.54 -5.07 -3.82
CA VAL A 129 11.05 -5.24 -2.45
C VAL A 129 12.14 -5.76 -1.53
N LYS A 130 12.94 -6.75 -1.97
CA LYS A 130 14.10 -7.26 -1.21
C LYS A 130 15.10 -6.14 -0.92
N ASN A 131 15.42 -5.33 -1.93
CA ASN A 131 16.26 -4.14 -1.78
C ASN A 131 15.66 -3.12 -0.79
N ALA A 132 14.34 -2.89 -0.82
CA ALA A 132 13.67 -2.00 0.11
C ALA A 132 13.69 -2.51 1.57
N ILE A 133 13.84 -3.82 1.79
CA ILE A 133 13.97 -4.44 3.12
C ILE A 133 15.42 -4.37 3.60
N GLU A 134 16.38 -4.71 2.74
CA GLU A 134 17.78 -4.91 3.12
C GLU A 134 18.58 -3.61 3.14
N LEU A 135 18.22 -2.65 2.30
CA LEU A 135 18.94 -1.40 2.18
C LEU A 135 18.35 -0.31 3.08
N PRO A 136 19.18 0.59 3.63
CA PRO A 136 18.72 1.72 4.43
C PRO A 136 18.10 2.84 3.58
N TRP A 137 18.11 2.71 2.25
CA TRP A 137 17.70 3.75 1.31
C TRP A 137 16.20 3.66 1.03
N SER A 138 15.51 4.80 1.10
CA SER A 138 14.10 4.90 0.71
C SER A 138 13.94 5.82 -0.50
N ASN A 139 12.91 5.58 -1.31
CA ASN A 139 12.53 6.47 -2.41
C ASN A 139 11.94 7.81 -1.93
N GLY A 140 11.76 8.02 -0.62
CA GLY A 140 11.11 9.22 -0.06
C GLY A 140 11.78 10.54 -0.47
N GLN A 141 13.11 10.56 -0.59
CA GLN A 141 13.82 11.75 -1.09
C GLN A 141 13.48 12.02 -2.57
N ALA A 142 13.52 11.00 -3.42
CA ALA A 142 13.19 11.12 -4.83
C ALA A 142 11.73 11.53 -5.03
N GLU A 143 10.81 10.90 -4.31
CA GLU A 143 9.38 11.24 -4.30
C GLU A 143 9.13 12.66 -3.82
N GLY A 144 9.83 13.13 -2.79
CA GLY A 144 9.76 14.50 -2.30
C GLY A 144 10.18 15.50 -3.37
N GLN A 145 11.29 15.25 -4.07
CA GLN A 145 11.73 16.10 -5.18
C GLN A 145 10.74 16.09 -6.35
N ILE A 146 10.21 14.91 -6.71
CA ILE A 146 9.17 14.77 -7.74
C ILE A 146 7.90 15.54 -7.34
N ASN A 147 7.49 15.48 -6.08
CA ASN A 147 6.31 16.19 -5.59
C ASN A 147 6.53 17.71 -5.64
N ARG A 148 7.69 18.19 -5.21
CA ARG A 148 8.08 19.61 -5.32
C ARG A 148 8.08 20.08 -6.77
N LEU A 149 8.63 19.28 -7.69
CA LEU A 149 8.60 19.53 -9.13
C LEU A 149 7.16 19.65 -9.65
N LYS A 150 6.31 18.67 -9.30
CA LYS A 150 4.90 18.62 -9.71
C LYS A 150 4.11 19.82 -9.16
N MET A 151 4.35 20.22 -7.91
CA MET A 151 3.74 21.38 -7.28
C MET A 151 4.12 22.66 -8.03
N LEU A 152 5.41 22.85 -8.31
CA LEU A 152 5.89 24.02 -9.03
C LEU A 152 5.31 24.10 -10.44
N LYS A 153 5.27 22.98 -11.17
CA LYS A 153 4.64 22.93 -12.50
C LYS A 153 3.15 23.29 -12.45
N ARG A 154 2.41 22.84 -11.42
CA ARG A 154 0.99 23.19 -11.21
C ARG A 154 0.79 24.67 -10.90
N ALA A 155 1.61 25.25 -10.01
CA ALA A 155 1.58 26.68 -9.70
C ALA A 155 1.84 27.57 -10.92
N MET A 156 2.54 27.03 -11.93
CA MET A 156 2.88 27.72 -13.17
C MET A 156 1.99 27.32 -14.35
N TYR A 157 0.85 26.69 -14.09
CA TYR A 157 -0.11 26.24 -15.11
C TYR A 157 0.51 25.40 -16.23
N GLY A 158 1.55 24.63 -15.90
CA GLY A 158 2.29 23.80 -16.86
C GLY A 158 3.20 24.56 -17.81
N ARG A 159 3.32 25.89 -17.71
CA ARG A 159 4.10 26.74 -18.63
C ARG A 159 5.59 26.82 -18.31
N ALA A 160 6.04 26.15 -17.26
CA ALA A 160 7.44 26.12 -16.86
C ALA A 160 8.25 25.17 -17.75
N GLY A 161 9.16 25.72 -18.56
CA GLY A 161 10.16 24.97 -19.31
C GLY A 161 11.30 24.42 -18.43
N PRO A 162 12.17 23.55 -18.97
CA PRO A 162 13.25 22.91 -18.22
C PRO A 162 14.23 23.90 -17.56
N GLU A 163 14.61 25.00 -18.21
CA GLU A 163 15.53 25.98 -17.61
C GLU A 163 14.89 26.70 -16.41
N LEU A 164 13.62 27.10 -16.56
CA LEU A 164 12.86 27.79 -15.51
C LEU A 164 12.61 26.87 -14.30
N MET A 165 12.38 25.59 -14.56
CA MET A 165 12.25 24.59 -13.50
C MET A 165 13.58 24.39 -12.77
N ARG A 166 14.70 24.30 -13.50
CA ARG A 166 16.05 24.18 -12.94
C ARG A 166 16.39 25.38 -12.06
N ALA A 167 16.11 26.60 -12.53
CA ALA A 167 16.36 27.84 -11.79
C ALA A 167 15.60 27.93 -10.47
N ARG A 168 14.40 27.34 -10.37
CA ARG A 168 13.59 27.32 -9.15
C ARG A 168 13.85 26.12 -8.26
N MET A 169 14.33 25.01 -8.82
CA MET A 169 14.56 23.78 -8.06
C MET A 169 15.94 23.70 -7.43
N LEU A 170 16.98 24.18 -8.11
CA LEU A 170 18.34 24.14 -7.61
C LEU A 170 18.66 25.37 -6.74
N PRO A 171 19.50 25.23 -5.71
CA PRO A 171 20.07 26.39 -5.03
C PRO A 171 20.79 27.26 -6.06
N LEU A 172 20.59 28.57 -6.00
CA LEU A 172 21.42 29.49 -6.77
C LEU A 172 22.84 29.38 -6.21
N ASN A 173 23.77 28.81 -6.96
CA ASN A 173 25.19 28.87 -6.62
C ASN A 173 25.59 30.36 -6.60
N HIS A 174 25.59 30.98 -5.42
CA HIS A 174 26.26 32.25 -5.21
C HIS A 174 27.76 31.94 -5.28
N ARG A 175 28.32 32.07 -6.48
CA ARG A 175 29.77 32.21 -6.66
C ARG A 175 30.14 33.59 -6.09
N ASN A 176 30.79 33.60 -4.93
CA ASN A 176 31.57 34.74 -4.46
C ASN A 176 32.74 35.00 -5.40
#